data_AF-A0A2S2QP62-F1
#
_entry.id   AF-A0A2S2QP62-F1
#
_cell.length_a   1.000
_cell.length_b   1.000
_cell.length_c   1.000
_cell.angle_alpha   90.00
_cell.angle_beta   90.00
_cell.angle_gamma   90.00
#
_symmetry.space_group_name_H-M   'P 1'
#
loop_
_entity.id
_entity.type
_entity.pdbx_description
1 polymer ?
#
loop_
_entity_poly.entity_id
_entity_poly.type
_entity_poly.pdbx_seq_one_letter_code
_entity_poly.pdbx_strand_id
1 'polypeptide(L)'
;MRPYPRRVLNNKKRIFNYRLSRGRKTIKCAFGMMYSKFKVLSTPILCVYEETIISIIRYMCVLHNFIRNREGRAYQPQYNRGTEINMNIGIELENENNNLPTSNSASGLRLPI
;
A
#
# COMPACT_ATOMS: atom_id res chain seq x y z
N MET A 1 1.13 1.56 -12.82
CA MET A 1 0.57 0.18 -12.86
C MET A 1 -0.92 0.17 -12.50
N ARG A 2 -1.73 -0.55 -13.27
CA ARG A 2 -3.17 -0.72 -13.07
C ARG A 2 -3.44 -2.05 -12.34
N PRO A 3 -4.23 -2.07 -11.25
CA PRO A 3 -4.62 -3.32 -10.59
C PRO A 3 -5.57 -4.15 -11.47
N TYR A 4 -5.55 -5.47 -11.29
CA TYR A 4 -6.54 -6.35 -11.92
C TYR A 4 -7.94 -6.12 -11.31
N PRO A 5 -9.01 -6.19 -12.11
CA PRO A 5 -10.39 -6.03 -11.63
C PRO A 5 -10.75 -7.12 -10.62
N ARG A 6 -11.47 -6.75 -9.55
CA ARG A 6 -11.75 -7.61 -8.38
C ARG A 6 -12.75 -8.74 -8.61
N ARG A 7 -13.41 -8.80 -9.78
CA ARG A 7 -14.56 -9.69 -10.04
C ARG A 7 -14.17 -11.17 -10.20
N VAL A 8 -12.99 -11.47 -10.76
CA VAL A 8 -12.44 -12.85 -10.86
C VAL A 8 -10.91 -12.77 -10.76
N LEU A 9 -10.37 -13.03 -9.57
CA LEU A 9 -8.92 -12.98 -9.31
C LEU A 9 -8.38 -14.38 -9.06
N ASN A 10 -7.60 -14.89 -10.02
CA ASN A 10 -6.75 -16.06 -9.78
C ASN A 10 -5.68 -15.71 -8.71
N ASN A 11 -5.13 -16.69 -8.00
CA ASN A 11 -4.27 -16.48 -6.84
C ASN A 11 -3.07 -15.55 -7.15
N LYS A 12 -2.41 -15.76 -8.31
CA LYS A 12 -1.33 -14.90 -8.81
C LYS A 12 -1.76 -13.43 -8.99
N LYS A 13 -2.98 -13.19 -9.51
CA LYS A 13 -3.54 -11.84 -9.69
C LYS A 13 -3.87 -11.18 -8.35
N ARG A 14 -4.35 -11.96 -7.38
CA ARG A 14 -4.61 -11.49 -6.01
C ARG A 14 -3.31 -11.08 -5.31
N ILE A 15 -2.26 -11.89 -5.39
CA ILE A 15 -0.93 -11.58 -4.83
C ILE A 15 -0.37 -10.29 -5.46
N PHE A 16 -0.45 -10.17 -6.79
CA PHE A 16 -0.04 -8.95 -7.48
C PHE A 16 -0.79 -7.71 -6.97
N ASN A 17 -2.13 -7.78 -6.91
CA ASN A 17 -2.95 -6.67 -6.42
C ASN A 17 -2.62 -6.32 -4.96
N TYR A 18 -2.40 -7.31 -4.11
CA TYR A 18 -2.00 -7.11 -2.72
C TYR A 18 -0.66 -6.38 -2.61
N ARG A 19 0.37 -6.85 -3.33
CA ARG A 19 1.69 -6.20 -3.37
C ARG A 19 1.60 -4.77 -3.87
N LEU A 20 0.83 -4.53 -4.93
CA LEU A 20 0.61 -3.19 -5.48
C LEU A 20 -0.08 -2.28 -4.46
N SER A 21 -1.14 -2.76 -3.81
CA SER A 21 -1.84 -2.03 -2.74
C SER A 21 -0.94 -1.73 -1.55
N ARG A 22 -0.11 -2.70 -1.13
CA ARG A 22 0.84 -2.52 -0.03
C ARG A 22 1.88 -1.46 -0.36
N GLY A 23 2.46 -1.50 -1.56
CA GLY A 23 3.41 -0.48 -2.04
C GLY A 23 2.79 0.92 -2.07
N ARG A 24 1.57 1.05 -2.62
CA ARG A 24 0.83 2.34 -2.61
C ARG A 24 0.54 2.84 -1.20
N LYS A 25 0.16 1.96 -0.28
CA LYS A 25 -0.08 2.31 1.12
C LYS A 25 1.20 2.86 1.76
N THR A 26 2.34 2.19 1.59
CA THR A 26 3.63 2.65 2.11
C THR A 26 3.98 4.04 1.60
N ILE A 27 3.86 4.26 0.27
CA ILE A 27 4.15 5.56 -0.35
C ILE A 27 3.20 6.63 0.18
N LYS A 28 1.88 6.38 0.21
CA LYS A 28 0.88 7.32 0.72
C LYS A 28 1.15 7.72 2.17
N CYS A 29 1.48 6.75 3.03
CA CYS A 29 1.82 7.01 4.43
C CYS A 29 3.10 7.85 4.56
N ALA A 30 4.14 7.56 3.77
CA ALA A 30 5.38 8.34 3.78
C ALA A 30 5.14 9.80 3.35
N PHE A 31 4.42 10.01 2.24
CA PHE A 31 4.06 11.36 1.79
C PHE A 31 3.15 12.09 2.79
N GLY A 32 2.24 11.41 3.48
CA GLY A 32 1.44 12.00 4.54
C GLY A 32 2.29 12.52 5.71
N MET A 33 3.30 11.75 6.14
CA MET A 33 4.25 12.20 7.17
C MET A 33 5.10 13.38 6.69
N MET A 34 5.59 13.34 5.46
CA MET A 34 6.33 14.46 4.86
C MET A 34 5.46 15.72 4.78
N TYR A 35 4.21 15.60 4.31
CA TYR A 35 3.25 16.71 4.23
C TYR A 35 2.97 17.34 5.60
N SER A 36 2.82 16.51 6.64
CA SER A 36 2.57 17.01 8.00
C SER A 36 3.77 17.75 8.60
N LYS A 37 5.00 17.39 8.22
CA LYS A 37 6.22 18.05 8.74
C LYS A 37 6.66 19.24 7.89
N PHE A 38 6.54 19.16 6.57
CA PHE A 38 7.06 20.16 5.65
C PHE A 38 5.93 21.02 5.09
N LYS A 39 5.77 22.23 5.65
CA LYS A 39 4.77 23.22 5.20
C LYS A 39 4.85 23.55 3.70
N VAL A 40 6.04 23.41 3.09
CA VAL A 40 6.22 23.65 1.64
C VAL A 40 5.34 22.73 0.78
N LEU A 41 4.99 21.54 1.26
CA LEU A 41 4.10 20.61 0.57
C LEU A 41 2.61 20.91 0.84
N SER A 42 2.32 21.75 1.83
CA SER A 42 0.94 22.11 2.22
C SER A 42 0.30 23.13 1.28
N THR A 43 1.12 23.89 0.56
CA THR A 43 0.69 24.88 -0.44
C THR A 43 1.23 24.50 -1.82
N PRO A 44 0.59 24.95 -2.92
CA PRO A 44 1.19 24.85 -4.24
C PRO A 44 2.60 25.46 -4.24
N ILE A 45 3.56 24.74 -4.82
CA ILE A 45 4.94 25.21 -4.94
C ILE A 45 4.94 26.26 -6.06
N LEU A 46 5.01 27.54 -5.68
CA LEU A 46 5.07 28.68 -6.59
C LEU A 46 6.49 28.84 -7.15
N CYS A 47 6.90 27.91 -8.00
CA CYS A 47 8.19 27.97 -8.71
C CYS A 47 7.96 27.93 -10.22
N VAL A 48 8.70 28.76 -10.95
CA VAL A 48 8.60 28.88 -12.41
C VAL A 48 9.31 27.73 -13.13
N TYR A 49 10.40 27.22 -12.55
CA TYR A 49 11.26 26.23 -13.19
C TYR A 49 11.06 24.82 -12.63
N GLU A 50 10.82 23.85 -13.50
CA GLU A 50 10.61 22.44 -13.12
C GLU A 50 11.82 21.84 -12.38
N GLU A 51 13.04 22.16 -12.82
CA GLU A 51 14.30 21.75 -12.20
C GLU A 51 14.37 22.08 -10.70
N THR A 52 13.84 23.25 -10.32
CA THR A 52 13.81 23.70 -8.93
C THR A 52 12.82 22.89 -8.10
N ILE A 53 11.66 22.55 -8.67
CA ILE A 53 10.65 21.71 -8.01
C ILE A 53 11.23 20.32 -7.77
N ILE A 54 11.84 19.71 -8.79
CA ILE A 54 12.49 18.40 -8.67
C ILE A 54 13.56 18.43 -7.58
N SER A 55 14.39 19.49 -7.54
CA SER A 55 15.41 19.66 -6.52
C SER A 55 14.80 19.77 -5.12
N ILE A 56 13.76 20.59 -4.94
CA ILE A 56 13.04 20.73 -3.66
C ILE A 56 12.55 19.37 -3.18
N ILE A 57 11.89 18.59 -4.03
CA ILE A 57 11.37 17.26 -3.67
C ILE A 57 12.51 16.31 -3.28
N ARG A 58 13.63 16.32 -4.01
CA ARG A 58 14.82 15.51 -3.68
C ARG A 58 15.38 15.88 -2.31
N TYR A 59 15.55 17.17 -2.02
CA TYR A 59 16.02 17.64 -0.73
C TYR A 59 15.04 17.27 0.40
N MET A 60 13.73 17.35 0.18
CA MET A 60 12.73 16.92 1.17
C MET A 60 12.85 15.44 1.52
N CYS A 61 13.06 14.56 0.52
CA CYS A 61 13.27 13.13 0.77
C CYS A 61 14.52 12.87 1.62
N VAL A 62 15.65 13.52 1.29
CA VAL A 62 16.91 13.38 2.03
C VAL A 62 16.74 13.92 3.46
N LEU A 63 16.15 15.11 3.60
CA LEU A 63 15.93 15.76 4.89
C LEU A 63 14.97 14.95 5.77
N HIS A 64 13.91 14.40 5.19
CA HIS A 64 12.99 13.50 5.91
C HIS A 64 13.72 12.30 6.50
N ASN A 65 14.57 11.65 5.69
CA ASN A 65 15.35 10.49 6.14
C ASN A 65 16.36 10.88 7.23
N PHE A 66 17.02 12.03 7.07
CA PHE A 66 17.96 12.55 8.06
C PHE A 66 17.27 12.85 9.40
N ILE A 67 16.15 13.57 9.38
CA ILE A 67 15.36 13.89 10.58
C ILE A 67 14.89 12.60 11.25
N ARG A 68 14.42 11.62 10.47
CA ARG A 68 13.96 10.33 10.99
C ARG A 68 15.09 9.55 11.67
N ASN A 69 16.31 9.57 11.12
CA ASN A 69 17.48 8.94 11.73
C ASN A 69 17.88 9.64 13.04
N ARG A 70 17.78 10.97 13.11
CA ARG A 70 18.18 11.76 14.28
C ARG A 70 17.14 11.74 15.41
N GLU A 71 15.85 11.83 15.08
CA GLU A 71 14.78 11.88 16.07
C GLU A 71 14.44 10.52 16.68
N GLY A 72 14.98 9.41 16.13
CA GLY A 72 14.96 8.09 16.77
C GLY A 72 13.57 7.51 17.07
N ARG A 73 12.48 8.13 16.60
CA ARG A 73 11.13 7.59 16.82
C ARG A 73 10.96 6.40 15.90
N ALA A 74 11.16 5.21 16.46
CA ALA A 74 10.76 3.97 15.83
C ALA A 74 9.29 4.14 15.40
N TYR A 75 9.06 4.08 14.09
CA TYR A 75 7.69 3.98 13.59
C TYR A 75 7.12 2.70 14.17
N GLN A 76 6.27 2.82 15.19
CA GLN A 76 5.45 1.71 15.64
C GLN A 76 4.28 1.62 14.65
N PRO A 77 4.26 0.61 13.76
CA PRO A 77 3.11 0.42 12.91
C PRO A 77 1.96 0.11 13.86
N GLN A 78 0.96 0.99 13.90
CA GLN A 78 -0.32 0.62 14.47
C GLN A 78 -0.92 -0.41 13.50
N TYR A 79 -0.60 -1.67 13.73
CA TYR A 79 -1.17 -2.77 13.01
C TYR A 79 -2.64 -2.80 13.41
N ASN A 80 -3.51 -2.20 12.58
CA ASN A 80 -4.93 -2.47 12.69
C ASN A 80 -5.09 -3.98 12.47
N ARG A 81 -5.38 -4.70 13.56
CA ARG A 81 -5.60 -6.16 13.67
C ARG A 81 -6.74 -6.69 12.79
N GLY A 82 -7.21 -5.93 11.81
CA GLY A 82 -8.15 -6.34 10.77
C GLY A 82 -7.49 -6.83 9.48
N THR A 83 -6.16 -6.79 9.35
CA THR A 83 -5.44 -7.33 8.17
C THR A 83 -4.69 -8.64 8.41
N GLU A 84 -4.70 -9.20 9.64
CA GLU A 84 -3.93 -10.43 9.97
C GLU A 84 -4.50 -11.70 9.37
N ILE A 85 -5.72 -11.67 8.82
CA ILE A 85 -6.36 -12.89 8.27
C ILE A 85 -5.61 -13.44 7.04
N ASN A 86 -4.69 -12.70 6.40
CA ASN A 86 -4.11 -13.11 5.11
C ASN A 86 -2.57 -13.25 5.06
N MET A 87 -1.89 -13.52 6.18
CA MET A 87 -0.55 -14.15 6.09
C MET A 87 -0.64 -15.68 5.93
N ASN A 88 -1.72 -16.30 6.42
CA ASN A 88 -1.93 -17.75 6.26
C ASN A 88 -2.33 -18.18 4.84
N ILE A 89 -2.88 -17.28 4.02
CA ILE A 89 -3.22 -17.59 2.62
C ILE A 89 -1.99 -17.99 1.78
N GLY A 90 -0.78 -17.55 2.17
CA GLY A 90 0.44 -17.97 1.51
C GLY A 90 0.82 -19.43 1.80
N ILE A 91 0.51 -19.94 2.99
CA ILE A 91 0.88 -21.28 3.45
C ILE A 91 -0.25 -22.28 3.16
N GLU A 92 -1.51 -21.85 3.18
CA GLU A 92 -2.68 -22.72 2.91
C GLU A 92 -2.89 -23.00 1.40
N LEU A 93 -2.44 -22.13 0.49
CA LEU A 93 -2.65 -22.31 -0.95
C LEU A 93 -1.57 -23.08 -1.70
N GLU A 94 -0.46 -23.43 -1.05
CA GLU A 94 0.41 -24.49 -1.55
C GLU A 94 -0.20 -25.88 -1.27
N ASN A 95 -1.00 -26.02 -0.21
CA ASN A 95 -1.59 -27.30 0.20
C ASN A 95 -2.94 -27.62 -0.48
N GLU A 96 -3.72 -26.62 -0.91
CA GLU A 96 -4.99 -26.84 -1.63
C GLU A 96 -4.85 -27.13 -3.14
N ASN A 97 -3.64 -27.08 -3.74
CA ASN A 97 -3.47 -27.46 -5.15
C ASN A 97 -3.51 -28.97 -5.39
N ASN A 98 -3.58 -29.79 -4.34
CA ASN A 98 -3.57 -31.25 -4.47
C ASN A 98 -4.96 -31.90 -4.48
N ASN A 99 -6.06 -31.17 -4.27
CA ASN A 99 -7.41 -31.74 -4.34
C ASN A 99 -8.47 -30.68 -4.69
N LEU A 100 -8.93 -30.62 -5.93
CA LEU A 100 -10.19 -29.95 -6.27
C LEU A 100 -11.02 -30.80 -7.24
N PRO A 101 -12.18 -31.34 -6.83
CA PRO A 101 -13.25 -31.67 -7.75
C PRO A 101 -14.10 -30.42 -8.05
N THR A 102 -14.62 -30.44 -9.26
CA THR A 102 -15.42 -29.42 -9.91
C THR A 102 -16.79 -29.17 -9.24
N SER A 103 -17.34 -27.98 -9.51
CA SER A 103 -18.77 -27.62 -9.48
C SER A 103 -19.35 -27.03 -8.17
N ASN A 104 -19.75 -25.75 -8.21
CA ASN A 104 -21.18 -25.32 -8.26
C ASN A 104 -21.45 -23.92 -7.68
N SER A 105 -22.09 -23.10 -8.53
CA SER A 105 -23.16 -22.13 -8.28
C SER A 105 -23.12 -21.22 -7.04
N ALA A 106 -22.79 -19.94 -7.26
CA ALA A 106 -22.87 -18.87 -6.27
C ALA A 106 -24.29 -18.26 -6.17
N SER A 107 -25.26 -19.05 -5.72
CA SER A 107 -26.64 -18.59 -5.44
C SER A 107 -26.86 -18.09 -4.01
N GLY A 108 -25.82 -18.00 -3.16
CA GLY A 108 -26.03 -18.00 -1.70
C GLY A 108 -25.67 -16.75 -0.89
N LEU A 109 -25.08 -15.68 -1.45
CA LEU A 109 -24.59 -14.57 -0.62
C LEU A 109 -25.25 -13.23 -0.99
N ARG A 110 -26.53 -13.14 -0.64
CA ARG A 110 -27.24 -11.87 -0.43
C ARG A 110 -27.45 -11.72 1.07
N LEU A 111 -26.84 -10.70 1.69
CA LEU A 111 -27.25 -10.22 3.01
C LEU A 111 -27.13 -8.69 3.09
N PRO A 112 -27.93 -8.05 3.95
CA PRO A 112 -28.83 -6.97 3.57
C PRO A 112 -28.32 -5.56 3.96
N ILE A 113 -28.91 -4.59 3.25
CA ILE A 113 -28.99 -3.12 3.41
C ILE A 113 -27.80 -2.45 4.10
#